data_AF-A0A7C1FVR3-F1
#
_entry.id   AF-A0A7C1FVR3-F1
#
_cell.length_a   1.000
_cell.length_b   1.000
_cell.length_c   1.000
_cell.angle_alpha   90.00
_cell.angle_beta   90.00
_cell.angle_gamma   90.00
#
_symmetry.space_group_name_H-M   'P 1'
#
loop_
_entity.id
_entity.type
_entity.pdbx_description
1 polymer ?
#
loop_
_entity_poly.entity_id
_entity_poly.type
_entity_poly.pdbx_seq_one_letter_code
_entity_poly.pdbx_strand_id
1 'polypeptide(L)'
;MNFEPAPIKGLPSYLHLLDASGRGLSAMLPRWWLAPEYQALLRDAEGLSWELRGSSVKVLAEEDFLGPAGQRAGTAKAGRAAAQWADNMTRHYEQLALADPVFGQVRNCADLAVVGALIAHENLLAKAGCELPAMLDPTVLPTPRLPAPQQVPSKVSMLKKNDRWVISASGGVKIDLRTILKKVELAEKLETVRKEAELGVHDDWWWN
;
A
#
# COMPACT_ATOMS: atom_id res chain seq x y z
N MET A 1 -13.81 -10.34 2.76
CA MET A 1 -14.39 -10.36 4.12
C MET A 1 -15.89 -10.66 4.18
N ASN A 2 -16.62 -10.71 3.04
CA ASN A 2 -18.07 -11.03 2.99
C ASN A 2 -19.02 -9.94 3.53
N PHE A 3 -18.53 -8.70 3.62
CA PHE A 3 -19.40 -7.53 3.83
C PHE A 3 -20.17 -7.20 2.55
N GLU A 4 -19.44 -7.15 1.44
CA GLU A 4 -19.95 -6.85 0.10
C GLU A 4 -19.27 -7.79 -0.90
N PRO A 5 -19.97 -8.19 -1.98
CA PRO A 5 -19.36 -8.94 -3.06
C PRO A 5 -18.27 -8.08 -3.73
N ALA A 6 -17.18 -8.72 -4.16
CA ALA A 6 -16.17 -8.01 -4.94
C ALA A 6 -16.78 -7.51 -6.26
N PRO A 7 -16.42 -6.31 -6.73
CA PRO A 7 -16.93 -5.76 -7.99
C PRO A 7 -16.35 -6.45 -9.24
N ILE A 8 -15.58 -7.53 -9.05
CA ILE A 8 -14.92 -8.30 -10.10
C ILE A 8 -15.18 -9.80 -9.93
N LYS A 9 -15.10 -10.54 -11.05
CA LYS A 9 -15.20 -12.01 -11.04
C LYS A 9 -13.91 -12.64 -10.51
N GLY A 10 -14.00 -13.86 -9.99
CA GLY A 10 -12.83 -14.66 -9.60
C GLY A 10 -12.22 -14.30 -8.24
N LEU A 11 -12.83 -13.37 -7.49
CA LEU A 11 -12.34 -12.96 -6.17
C LEU A 11 -13.31 -13.40 -5.05
N PRO A 12 -13.22 -14.66 -4.58
CA PRO A 12 -14.08 -15.15 -3.51
C PRO A 12 -13.79 -14.43 -2.19
N SER A 13 -14.81 -14.31 -1.33
CA SER A 13 -14.60 -13.80 0.01
C SER A 13 -13.77 -14.80 0.85
N TYR A 14 -12.96 -14.31 1.78
CA TYR A 14 -12.22 -15.16 2.73
C TYR A 14 -13.08 -16.28 3.34
N LEU A 15 -14.33 -16.00 3.67
CA LEU A 15 -15.25 -16.98 4.27
C LEU A 15 -15.59 -18.16 3.32
N HIS A 16 -15.55 -17.93 1.99
CA HIS A 16 -15.68 -19.01 1.01
C HIS A 16 -14.43 -19.90 0.94
N LEU A 17 -13.25 -19.37 1.29
CA LEU A 17 -11.99 -20.11 1.29
C LEU A 17 -11.77 -20.95 2.56
N LEU A 18 -12.58 -20.76 3.60
CA LEU A 18 -12.46 -21.54 4.83
C LEU A 18 -13.04 -22.94 4.66
N ASP A 19 -12.29 -23.97 5.03
CA ASP A 19 -12.83 -25.33 5.12
C ASP A 19 -13.64 -25.54 6.40
N ALA A 20 -14.79 -26.20 6.28
CA ALA A 20 -15.67 -26.52 7.41
C ALA A 20 -15.08 -27.56 8.40
N SER A 21 -14.01 -28.25 8.03
CA SER A 21 -13.43 -29.38 8.78
C SER A 21 -12.33 -29.00 9.78
N GLY A 22 -11.78 -27.78 9.71
CA GLY A 22 -10.61 -27.39 10.51
C GLY A 22 -10.90 -27.14 11.99
N ARG A 23 -10.18 -27.82 12.90
CA ARG A 23 -10.09 -27.44 14.33
C ARG A 23 -9.40 -26.06 14.41
N GLY A 24 -10.06 -25.03 14.95
CA GLY A 24 -9.42 -23.72 15.21
C GLY A 24 -10.17 -22.46 14.76
N LEU A 25 -11.28 -22.59 14.03
CA LEU A 25 -12.04 -21.45 13.47
C LEU A 25 -12.53 -20.41 14.50
N SER A 26 -12.71 -20.79 15.76
CA SER A 26 -13.26 -19.92 16.81
C SER A 26 -12.23 -19.02 17.51
N ALA A 27 -10.93 -19.22 17.26
CA ALA A 27 -9.84 -18.48 17.93
C ALA A 27 -8.82 -17.85 16.96
N MET A 28 -9.10 -17.92 15.65
CA MET A 28 -8.28 -17.34 14.60
C MET A 28 -8.78 -15.93 14.26
N LEU A 29 -7.89 -14.95 14.36
CA LEU A 29 -8.15 -13.56 13.97
C LEU A 29 -7.18 -13.18 12.85
N PRO A 30 -7.53 -13.43 11.58
CA PRO A 30 -6.70 -13.01 10.47
C PRO A 30 -6.71 -11.49 10.37
N ARG A 31 -5.53 -10.93 10.08
CA ARG A 31 -5.30 -9.51 9.83
C ARG A 31 -4.80 -9.34 8.42
N TRP A 32 -5.36 -8.37 7.72
CA TRP A 32 -4.90 -7.97 6.40
C TRP A 32 -4.66 -6.47 6.34
N TRP A 33 -3.64 -6.08 5.59
CA TRP A 33 -3.36 -4.69 5.28
C TRP A 33 -2.77 -4.56 3.89
N LEU A 34 -2.93 -3.38 3.31
CA LEU A 34 -2.31 -3.00 2.04
C LEU A 34 -0.93 -2.42 2.31
N ALA A 35 0.06 -2.80 1.52
CA ALA A 35 1.36 -2.16 1.51
C ALA A 35 1.82 -1.97 0.07
N PRO A 36 2.44 -0.83 -0.27
CA PRO A 36 3.00 -0.66 -1.59
C PRO A 36 4.21 -1.60 -1.75
N GLU A 37 4.34 -2.16 -2.95
CA GLU A 37 5.47 -2.99 -3.36
C GLU A 37 6.12 -2.32 -4.57
N TYR A 38 7.41 -2.05 -4.45
CA TYR A 38 8.23 -1.45 -5.50
C TYR A 38 9.43 -2.35 -5.78
N GLN A 39 9.85 -2.37 -7.03
CA GLN A 39 11.20 -2.81 -7.38
C GLN A 39 12.22 -1.76 -6.90
N ALA A 40 13.51 -2.04 -7.02
CA ALA A 40 14.52 -1.02 -6.72
C ALA A 40 14.30 0.21 -7.58
N LEU A 41 14.29 1.39 -6.94
CA LEU A 41 14.27 2.67 -7.64
C LEU A 41 15.53 2.79 -8.48
N LEU A 42 15.41 3.32 -9.68
CA LEU A 42 16.60 3.61 -10.49
C LEU A 42 16.99 5.06 -10.33
N ARG A 43 18.30 5.32 -10.40
CA ARG A 43 18.85 6.67 -10.52
C ARG A 43 19.95 6.73 -11.57
N ASP A 44 20.16 7.90 -12.16
CA ASP A 44 21.39 8.21 -12.89
C ASP A 44 22.59 8.39 -11.93
N ALA A 45 23.78 8.59 -12.50
CA ALA A 45 25.01 8.73 -11.72
C ALA A 45 25.00 9.99 -10.85
N GLU A 46 24.40 11.07 -11.33
CA GLU A 46 24.32 12.35 -10.63
C GLU A 46 23.17 12.41 -9.60
N GLY A 47 22.24 11.45 -9.64
CA GLY A 47 21.03 11.44 -8.80
C GLY A 47 20.03 12.55 -9.14
N LEU A 48 20.00 12.97 -10.41
CA LEU A 48 19.11 14.01 -10.96
C LEU A 48 17.90 13.41 -11.68
N SER A 49 17.95 12.14 -12.09
CA SER A 49 16.84 11.43 -12.71
C SER A 49 16.54 10.14 -11.97
N TRP A 50 15.25 9.86 -11.78
CA TRP A 50 14.76 8.75 -10.98
C TRP A 50 13.61 8.01 -11.66
N GLU A 51 13.60 6.68 -11.57
CA GLU A 51 12.52 5.83 -12.09
C GLU A 51 11.86 5.06 -10.95
N LEU A 52 10.55 5.26 -10.78
CA LEU A 52 9.72 4.44 -9.89
C LEU A 52 9.31 3.18 -10.67
N ARG A 53 9.77 2.00 -10.20
CA ARG A 53 9.52 0.73 -10.88
C ARG A 53 8.58 -0.18 -10.11
N GLY A 54 7.67 -0.81 -10.86
CA GLY A 54 6.78 -1.84 -10.34
C GLY A 54 5.82 -1.33 -9.28
N SER A 55 5.40 -0.06 -9.34
CA SER A 55 4.41 0.50 -8.44
C SER A 55 3.17 -0.38 -8.41
N SER A 56 2.96 -1.01 -7.26
CA SER A 56 1.88 -1.95 -7.04
C SER A 56 1.50 -1.95 -5.57
N VAL A 57 0.35 -2.52 -5.26
CA VAL A 57 -0.09 -2.69 -3.88
C VAL A 57 -0.29 -4.17 -3.60
N LYS A 58 0.37 -4.63 -2.56
CA LYS A 58 0.29 -5.98 -2.04
C LYS A 58 -0.65 -6.04 -0.85
N VAL A 59 -1.50 -7.05 -0.83
CA VAL A 59 -2.26 -7.40 0.36
C VAL A 59 -1.43 -8.38 1.17
N LEU A 60 -1.12 -8.01 2.41
CA LEU A 60 -0.40 -8.84 3.36
C LEU A 60 -1.37 -9.44 4.36
N ALA A 61 -1.01 -10.60 4.91
CA ALA A 61 -1.82 -11.33 5.87
C ALA A 61 -0.96 -11.78 7.06
N GLU A 62 -1.52 -11.72 8.26
CA GLU A 62 -1.01 -12.36 9.49
C GLU A 62 -2.18 -12.98 10.26
N GLU A 63 -1.89 -13.90 11.17
CA GLU A 63 -2.90 -14.53 12.03
C GLU A 63 -2.54 -14.35 13.51
N ASP A 64 -3.47 -13.75 14.26
CA ASP A 64 -3.43 -13.64 15.72
C ASP A 64 -4.28 -14.77 16.33
N PHE A 65 -3.82 -15.33 17.46
CA PHE A 65 -4.58 -16.27 18.27
C PHE A 65 -5.02 -15.64 19.59
N LEU A 66 -6.25 -15.94 20.03
CA LEU A 66 -6.74 -15.56 21.36
C LEU A 66 -6.52 -16.70 22.37
N GLY A 67 -5.71 -16.43 23.38
CA GLY A 67 -5.54 -17.32 24.52
C GLY A 67 -6.78 -17.41 25.43
N PRO A 68 -6.85 -18.39 26.34
CA PRO A 68 -8.01 -18.60 27.21
C PRO A 68 -8.39 -17.42 28.11
N ALA A 69 -7.46 -16.50 28.40
CA ALA A 69 -7.70 -15.29 29.18
C ALA A 69 -7.82 -14.02 28.30
N GLY A 70 -8.05 -14.17 26.99
CA GLY A 70 -8.25 -13.07 26.05
C GLY A 70 -6.96 -12.38 25.56
N GLN A 71 -5.78 -12.88 25.95
CA GLN A 71 -4.52 -12.37 25.44
C GLN A 71 -4.32 -12.72 23.96
N ARG A 72 -3.85 -11.76 23.16
CA ARG A 72 -3.50 -11.97 21.75
C ARG A 72 -2.05 -12.44 21.65
N ALA A 73 -1.82 -13.53 20.92
CA ALA A 73 -0.50 -13.98 20.52
C ALA A 73 -0.40 -13.96 19.00
N GLY A 74 0.41 -13.04 18.46
CA GLY A 74 0.66 -12.94 17.02
C GLY A 74 1.66 -14.02 16.58
N THR A 75 1.37 -14.70 15.48
CA THR A 75 2.20 -15.83 15.00
C THR A 75 3.19 -15.43 13.90
N ALA A 76 3.21 -14.16 13.49
CA ALA A 76 3.98 -13.61 12.35
C ALA A 76 3.77 -14.36 11.01
N LYS A 77 2.82 -15.30 10.95
CA LYS A 77 2.48 -16.10 9.77
C LYS A 77 0.97 -16.07 9.58
N ALA A 78 0.54 -16.06 8.34
CA ALA A 78 -0.88 -16.23 8.01
C ALA A 78 -1.24 -17.71 7.92
N GLY A 79 -2.45 -18.06 8.37
CA GLY A 79 -3.09 -19.31 8.02
C GLY A 79 -3.30 -19.43 6.50
N ARG A 80 -3.34 -20.67 5.98
CA ARG A 80 -3.38 -20.97 4.54
C ARG A 80 -4.48 -20.21 3.79
N ALA A 81 -5.71 -20.20 4.31
CA ALA A 81 -6.84 -19.50 3.68
C ALA A 81 -6.65 -17.97 3.68
N ALA A 82 -6.04 -17.42 4.73
CA ALA A 82 -5.78 -15.99 4.85
C ALA A 82 -4.70 -15.52 3.88
N ALA A 83 -3.62 -16.31 3.74
CA ALA A 83 -2.58 -16.10 2.74
C ALA A 83 -3.15 -16.20 1.33
N GLN A 84 -3.90 -17.26 1.03
CA GLN A 84 -4.52 -17.45 -0.29
C GLN A 84 -5.47 -16.30 -0.66
N TRP A 85 -6.25 -15.79 0.30
CA TRP A 85 -7.11 -14.63 0.06
C TRP A 85 -6.29 -13.38 -0.27
N ALA A 86 -5.22 -13.12 0.47
CA ALA A 86 -4.33 -11.98 0.24
C ALA A 86 -3.61 -12.06 -1.11
N ASP A 87 -3.15 -13.25 -1.51
CA ASP A 87 -2.55 -13.50 -2.82
C ASP A 87 -3.56 -13.30 -3.95
N ASN A 88 -4.81 -13.73 -3.78
CA ASN A 88 -5.88 -13.47 -4.74
C ASN A 88 -6.15 -11.97 -4.88
N MET A 89 -6.32 -11.25 -3.76
CA MET A 89 -6.54 -9.80 -3.79
C MET A 89 -5.38 -9.07 -4.47
N THR A 90 -4.14 -9.47 -4.19
CA THR A 90 -2.94 -8.88 -4.82
C THR A 90 -2.92 -9.14 -6.33
N ARG A 91 -3.18 -10.37 -6.76
CA ARG A 91 -3.21 -10.71 -8.20
C ARG A 91 -4.29 -9.96 -8.98
N HIS A 92 -5.41 -9.68 -8.34
CA HIS A 92 -6.53 -8.96 -8.96
C HIS A 92 -6.55 -7.46 -8.64
N TYR A 93 -5.50 -6.91 -8.02
CA TYR A 93 -5.51 -5.54 -7.53
C TYR A 93 -5.76 -4.51 -8.64
N GLU A 94 -5.15 -4.67 -9.81
CA GLU A 94 -5.37 -3.75 -10.93
C GLU A 94 -6.81 -3.79 -11.46
N GLN A 95 -7.42 -4.99 -11.50
CA GLN A 95 -8.83 -5.12 -11.87
C GLN A 95 -9.74 -4.49 -10.82
N LEU A 96 -9.40 -4.63 -9.53
CA LEU A 96 -10.09 -3.95 -8.43
C LEU A 96 -9.96 -2.44 -8.53
N ALA A 97 -8.79 -1.90 -8.85
CA ALA A 97 -8.57 -0.46 -9.00
C ALA A 97 -9.35 0.16 -10.16
N LEU A 98 -9.57 -0.60 -11.24
CA LEU A 98 -10.43 -0.18 -12.34
C LEU A 98 -11.92 -0.22 -11.97
N ALA A 99 -12.34 -1.26 -11.23
CA ALA A 99 -13.75 -1.46 -10.86
C ALA A 99 -14.19 -0.59 -9.66
N ASP A 100 -13.29 -0.35 -8.71
CA ASP A 100 -13.48 0.50 -7.54
C ASP A 100 -12.23 1.42 -7.40
N PRO A 101 -12.34 2.68 -7.85
CA PRO A 101 -11.21 3.61 -7.90
C PRO A 101 -10.52 3.85 -6.56
N VAL A 102 -11.14 3.52 -5.42
CA VAL A 102 -10.51 3.68 -4.11
C VAL A 102 -9.21 2.88 -4.00
N PHE A 103 -9.10 1.72 -4.66
CA PHE A 103 -7.86 0.94 -4.67
C PHE A 103 -6.77 1.64 -5.50
N GLY A 104 -7.12 2.20 -6.65
CA GLY A 104 -6.18 3.03 -7.44
C GLY A 104 -5.70 4.26 -6.67
N GLN A 105 -6.59 4.90 -5.89
CA GLN A 105 -6.23 6.04 -5.04
C GLN A 105 -5.23 5.66 -3.94
N VAL A 106 -5.34 4.47 -3.34
CA VAL A 106 -4.35 4.00 -2.36
C VAL A 106 -2.96 3.87 -2.99
N ARG A 107 -2.85 3.34 -4.21
CA ARG A 107 -1.58 3.29 -4.96
C ARG A 107 -1.05 4.69 -5.21
N ASN A 108 -1.87 5.60 -5.73
CA ASN A 108 -1.45 6.97 -6.05
C ASN A 108 -0.97 7.73 -4.80
N CYS A 109 -1.63 7.54 -3.65
CA CYS A 109 -1.17 8.12 -2.38
C CYS A 109 0.19 7.56 -1.95
N ALA A 110 0.44 6.26 -2.18
CA ALA A 110 1.73 5.66 -1.90
C ALA A 110 2.83 6.17 -2.85
N ASP A 111 2.54 6.32 -4.15
CA ASP A 111 3.47 6.88 -5.13
C ASP A 111 3.86 8.31 -4.76
N LEU A 112 2.86 9.15 -4.45
CA LEU A 112 3.11 10.53 -4.04
C LEU A 112 3.93 10.62 -2.75
N ALA A 113 3.67 9.74 -1.79
CA ALA A 113 4.45 9.66 -0.56
C ALA A 113 5.91 9.25 -0.82
N VAL A 114 6.15 8.33 -1.76
CA VAL A 114 7.50 7.93 -2.18
C VAL A 114 8.22 9.08 -2.87
N VAL A 115 7.57 9.76 -3.82
CA VAL A 115 8.14 10.93 -4.51
C VAL A 115 8.48 12.04 -3.52
N GLY A 116 7.55 12.39 -2.62
CA GLY A 116 7.80 13.41 -1.60
C GLY A 116 8.96 13.04 -0.67
N ALA A 117 9.04 11.77 -0.25
CA ALA A 117 10.13 11.30 0.58
C ALA A 117 11.46 11.26 -0.16
N LEU A 118 11.47 10.94 -1.46
CA LEU A 118 12.65 10.97 -2.31
C LEU A 118 13.19 12.40 -2.46
N ILE A 119 12.31 13.37 -2.77
CA ILE A 119 12.65 14.78 -2.87
C ILE A 119 13.33 15.28 -1.58
N ALA A 120 12.75 14.95 -0.43
CA ALA A 120 13.29 15.34 0.87
C ALA A 120 14.60 14.62 1.21
N HIS A 121 14.67 13.29 1.01
CA HIS A 121 15.82 12.47 1.38
C HIS A 121 17.06 12.78 0.54
N GLU A 122 16.87 13.01 -0.76
CA GLU A 122 17.97 13.24 -1.71
C GLU A 122 18.27 14.72 -1.93
N ASN A 123 17.59 15.61 -1.19
CA ASN A 123 17.70 17.07 -1.29
C ASN A 123 17.53 17.57 -2.74
N LEU A 124 16.55 17.03 -3.46
CA LEU A 124 16.41 17.24 -4.90
C LEU A 124 16.08 18.69 -5.26
N LEU A 125 15.33 19.40 -4.41
CA LEU A 125 15.04 20.83 -4.62
C LEU A 125 16.33 21.65 -4.67
N ALA A 126 17.26 21.43 -3.75
CA ALA A 126 18.53 22.14 -3.73
C ALA A 126 19.41 21.75 -4.93
N LYS A 127 19.45 20.46 -5.31
CA LYS A 127 20.19 20.00 -6.50
C LYS A 127 19.66 20.63 -7.78
N ALA A 128 18.35 20.85 -7.87
CA ALA A 128 17.70 21.49 -9.00
C ALA A 128 17.73 23.03 -8.94
N GLY A 129 18.24 23.64 -7.86
CA GLY A 129 18.14 25.08 -7.64
C GLY A 129 16.68 25.59 -7.57
N CYS A 130 15.75 24.74 -7.17
CA CYS A 130 14.32 25.04 -7.12
C CYS A 130 13.91 25.42 -5.69
N GLU A 131 13.47 26.67 -5.51
CA GLU A 131 12.94 27.15 -4.24
C GLU A 131 11.41 27.18 -4.25
N LEU A 132 10.79 26.61 -3.22
CA LEU A 132 9.33 26.55 -3.05
C LEU A 132 8.88 27.19 -1.72
N PRO A 133 9.25 28.46 -1.43
CA PRO A 133 9.08 29.05 -0.10
C PRO A 133 7.62 29.07 0.35
N ALA A 134 6.68 29.40 -0.53
CA ALA A 134 5.26 29.43 -0.19
C ALA A 134 4.67 28.04 0.12
N MET A 135 5.15 26.97 -0.53
CA MET A 135 4.64 25.62 -0.34
C MET A 135 5.25 24.92 0.88
N LEU A 136 6.48 25.29 1.24
CA LEU A 136 7.24 24.68 2.34
C LEU A 136 7.10 25.48 3.65
N ASP A 137 6.60 26.70 3.60
CA ASP A 137 6.34 27.52 4.78
C ASP A 137 4.92 27.29 5.32
N PRO A 138 4.76 26.61 6.47
CA PRO A 138 3.46 26.35 7.07
C PRO A 138 2.76 27.62 7.58
N THR A 139 3.46 28.75 7.68
CA THR A 139 2.87 30.06 8.00
C THR A 139 2.21 30.71 6.79
N VAL A 140 2.71 30.40 5.59
CA VAL A 140 2.16 30.89 4.31
C VAL A 140 1.07 29.94 3.80
N LEU A 141 1.33 28.63 3.81
CA LEU A 141 0.38 27.59 3.40
C LEU A 141 0.12 26.61 4.56
N PRO A 142 -0.83 26.92 5.46
CA PRO A 142 -1.11 26.07 6.61
C PRO A 142 -1.77 24.76 6.18
N THR A 143 -1.17 23.64 6.58
CA THR A 143 -1.78 22.32 6.42
C THR A 143 -2.93 22.14 7.43
N PRO A 144 -4.12 21.69 7.00
CA PRO A 144 -5.23 21.42 7.92
C PRO A 144 -4.83 20.44 9.02
N ARG A 145 -5.02 20.84 10.28
CA ARG A 145 -4.83 19.95 11.43
C ARG A 145 -6.17 19.35 11.81
N LEU A 146 -6.34 18.06 11.51
CA LEU A 146 -7.49 17.29 11.97
C LEU A 146 -7.13 16.58 13.28
N PRO A 147 -8.08 16.42 14.22
CA PRO A 147 -7.83 15.62 15.42
C PRO A 147 -7.47 14.20 15.00
N ALA A 148 -6.35 13.67 15.52
CA ALA A 148 -5.94 12.31 15.23
C ALA A 148 -7.05 11.33 15.69
N PRO A 149 -7.58 10.47 14.81
CA PRO A 149 -8.63 9.53 15.20
C PRO A 149 -8.07 8.54 16.22
N GLN A 150 -8.62 8.56 17.44
CA GLN A 150 -8.22 7.62 18.49
C GLN A 150 -8.99 6.30 18.41
N GLN A 151 -10.18 6.31 17.82
CA GLN A 151 -11.05 5.15 17.66
C GLN A 151 -11.76 5.22 16.31
N VAL A 152 -11.98 4.07 15.69
CA VAL A 152 -12.81 3.93 14.49
C VAL A 152 -13.79 2.77 14.71
N PRO A 153 -15.05 2.87 14.23
CA PRO A 153 -15.98 1.75 14.29
C PRO A 153 -15.39 0.52 13.61
N SER A 154 -15.22 -0.56 14.37
CA SER A 154 -14.73 -1.83 13.81
C SER A 154 -15.84 -2.46 12.98
N LYS A 155 -15.63 -2.61 11.67
CA LYS A 155 -16.50 -3.45 10.84
C LYS A 155 -16.14 -4.91 11.09
N VAL A 156 -17.12 -5.70 11.53
CA VAL A 156 -16.96 -7.12 11.85
C VAL A 156 -17.92 -7.94 11.01
N SER A 157 -17.40 -8.95 10.32
CA SER A 157 -18.24 -9.97 9.66
C SER A 157 -18.29 -11.21 10.53
N MET A 158 -19.50 -11.70 10.78
CA MET A 158 -19.75 -12.95 11.49
C MET A 158 -20.47 -13.90 10.55
N LEU A 159 -19.96 -15.13 10.43
CA LEU A 159 -20.63 -16.18 9.68
C LEU A 159 -20.64 -17.45 10.50
N LYS A 160 -21.82 -18.07 10.60
CA LYS A 160 -21.98 -19.39 11.19
C LYS A 160 -21.77 -20.44 10.09
N LYS A 161 -20.74 -21.27 10.25
CA LYS A 161 -20.47 -22.42 9.36
C LYS A 161 -20.59 -23.68 10.20
N ASN A 162 -21.59 -24.50 9.92
CA ASN A 162 -22.05 -25.59 10.80
C ASN A 162 -22.35 -25.05 12.22
N ASP A 163 -21.73 -25.60 13.26
CA ASP A 163 -21.88 -25.17 14.65
C ASP A 163 -20.81 -24.18 15.12
N ARG A 164 -20.04 -23.57 14.21
CA ARG A 164 -18.93 -22.67 14.56
C ARG A 164 -19.14 -21.26 14.02
N TRP A 165 -18.83 -20.28 14.86
CA TRP A 165 -18.76 -18.87 14.49
C TRP A 165 -17.38 -18.52 13.98
N VAL A 166 -17.32 -17.86 12.83
CA VAL A 166 -16.12 -17.22 12.30
C VAL A 166 -16.32 -15.72 12.41
N ILE A 167 -15.37 -15.04 13.06
CA ILE A 167 -15.38 -13.60 13.25
C ILE A 167 -14.14 -13.03 12.56
N SER A 168 -14.33 -12.07 11.67
CA SER A 168 -13.21 -11.40 11.01
C SER A 168 -13.34 -9.88 11.09
N ALA A 169 -12.30 -9.23 11.59
CA ALA A 169 -12.15 -7.79 11.65
C ALA A 169 -10.77 -7.44 11.07
N SER A 170 -10.73 -6.71 9.96
CA SER A 170 -9.45 -6.36 9.34
C SER A 170 -9.55 -5.16 8.43
N GLY A 171 -8.47 -4.39 8.41
CA GLY A 171 -8.23 -3.31 7.47
C GLY A 171 -6.97 -2.58 7.89
N GLY A 172 -6.34 -1.90 6.95
CA GLY A 172 -5.16 -1.09 7.22
C GLY A 172 -4.34 -0.84 5.96
N VAL A 173 -3.55 0.21 6.02
CA VAL A 173 -2.53 0.53 5.02
C VAL A 173 -1.23 0.76 5.78
N LYS A 174 -0.14 0.17 5.31
CA LYS A 174 1.20 0.37 5.85
C LYS A 174 2.11 0.84 4.73
N ILE A 175 2.68 2.04 4.87
CA ILE A 175 3.66 2.59 3.95
C ILE A 175 4.98 2.75 4.72
N ASP A 176 6.01 2.01 4.32
CA ASP A 176 7.35 2.12 4.89
C ASP A 176 8.31 2.74 3.86
N LEU A 177 8.35 4.06 3.86
CA LEU A 177 9.12 4.86 2.90
C LEU A 177 10.63 4.61 3.04
N ARG A 178 11.12 4.39 4.27
CA ARG A 178 12.56 4.19 4.52
C ARG A 178 13.07 2.91 3.88
N THR A 179 12.28 1.83 3.93
CA THR A 179 12.64 0.56 3.30
C THR A 179 12.63 0.67 1.78
N ILE A 180 11.73 1.45 1.20
CA ILE A 180 11.65 1.70 -0.25
C ILE A 180 12.87 2.49 -0.72
N LEU A 181 13.18 3.61 -0.06
CA LEU A 181 14.29 4.51 -0.44
C LEU A 181 15.69 3.88 -0.26
N LYS A 182 15.82 2.79 0.50
CA LYS A 182 17.09 2.04 0.63
C LYS A 182 17.39 1.15 -0.57
N LYS A 183 16.41 0.85 -1.41
CA LYS A 183 16.55 -0.04 -2.57
C LYS A 183 16.73 0.80 -3.82
N VAL A 184 17.96 1.21 -4.09
CA VAL A 184 18.32 2.06 -5.23
C VAL A 184 19.41 1.40 -6.06
N GLU A 185 19.21 1.39 -7.38
CA GLU A 185 20.14 0.87 -8.38
C GLU A 185 20.53 1.95 -9.39
N LEU A 186 21.74 1.87 -9.93
CA LEU A 186 22.21 2.77 -10.98
C LEU A 186 21.64 2.34 -12.34
N ALA A 187 21.21 3.29 -13.15
CA ALA A 187 20.78 3.06 -14.52
C ALA A 187 21.23 4.20 -15.45
N GLU A 188 22.29 3.97 -16.23
CA GLU A 188 22.88 4.95 -17.14
C GLU A 188 21.88 5.47 -18.19
N LYS A 189 20.91 4.63 -18.60
CA LYS A 189 19.83 5.02 -19.51
C LYS A 189 19.06 6.27 -19.05
N LEU A 190 18.99 6.52 -17.74
CA LEU A 190 18.26 7.68 -17.21
C LEU A 190 18.96 9.00 -17.51
N GLU A 191 20.29 9.00 -17.63
CA GLU A 191 21.03 10.20 -18.04
C GLU A 191 20.67 10.59 -19.48
N THR A 192 20.50 9.60 -20.36
CA THR A 192 20.06 9.84 -21.75
C THR A 192 18.66 10.46 -21.76
N VAL A 193 17.71 9.89 -21.02
CA VAL A 193 16.34 10.42 -20.90
C VAL A 193 16.34 11.84 -20.35
N ARG A 194 17.17 12.14 -19.34
CA ARG A 194 17.33 13.49 -18.78
C ARG A 194 17.78 14.50 -19.84
N LYS A 195 18.83 14.15 -20.59
CA LYS A 195 19.38 15.02 -21.65
C LYS A 195 18.38 15.26 -22.77
N GLU A 196 17.60 14.25 -23.14
CA GLU A 196 16.51 14.41 -24.11
C GLU A 196 15.44 15.38 -23.62
N ALA A 197 15.05 15.29 -22.34
CA ALA A 197 14.09 16.20 -21.72
C ALA A 197 14.63 17.64 -21.59
N GLU A 198 15.92 17.82 -21.28
CA GLU A 198 16.56 19.15 -21.22
C GLU A 198 16.63 19.86 -22.58
N LEU A 199 16.71 19.10 -23.68
CA LEU A 199 16.81 19.63 -25.03
C LEU A 199 15.46 20.03 -25.65
N GLY A 200 14.34 19.69 -25.00
CA GLY A 200 13.00 20.02 -25.46
C GLY A 200 12.61 21.47 -25.16
N VAL A 201 12.42 22.28 -26.20
CA VAL A 201 11.54 23.45 -26.08
C VAL A 201 10.13 22.90 -25.99
N HIS A 202 9.64 22.74 -24.76
CA HIS A 202 8.26 22.34 -24.52
C HIS A 202 7.40 23.60 -24.50
N ASP A 203 6.43 23.69 -25.42
CA ASP A 203 5.40 24.73 -25.41
C ASP A 203 4.41 24.53 -24.22
N ASP A 204 4.51 23.41 -23.52
CA ASP A 204 3.74 23.07 -22.34
C ASP A 204 4.55 23.24 -21.05
N TRP A 205 3.87 23.67 -19.97
CA TRP A 205 4.47 23.81 -18.63
C TRP A 205 4.72 22.45 -17.93
N TRP A 206 4.38 21.33 -18.59
CA TRP A 206 4.51 19.97 -18.10
C TRP A 206 5.16 19.09 -19.18
N TRP A 207 5.92 18.07 -18.74
CA TRP A 207 6.55 17.08 -19.62
C TRP A 207 5.76 15.76 -19.57
N ASN A 208 5.66 15.06 -20.70
CA ASN A 208 5.13 13.69 -20.80
C ASN A 208 6.25 12.72 -21.18
#